data_AF-A0A9P8W8T2-F1
#
_entry.id   AF-A0A9P8W8T2-F1
#
_cell.length_a   1.000
_cell.length_b   1.000
_cell.length_c   1.000
_cell.angle_alpha   90.00
_cell.angle_beta   90.00
_cell.angle_gamma   90.00
#
_symmetry.space_group_name_H-M   'P 1'
#
loop_
_entity.id
_entity.type
_entity.pdbx_description
1 polymer ?
#
loop_
_entity_poly.entity_id
_entity_poly.type
_entity_poly.pdbx_seq_one_letter_code
_entity_poly.pdbx_strand_id
1 'polypeptide(L)'
;MDVARHRLAALMELNEALETASPFAILGIAAFAVFEVFDGAFGQWQCHIYGAKSLIDCHCRNLAELEQLSESVTGLTEIVARLIWFDTMGTIVRGTTGLIFEDWHRQILNESFFRIVGCPADTFDAFVSVAKGDVCSDPLGACFQAMGQLLKMGPASSDWERCANMNRCAVVLAVLAKVDDEAPISSRDPTVLSAVDSICRLISAIPPSSPFFIHMATPVYLAGINATTTQHCEIVRRYWLGCNSAGVPRYPDGLLRCEEQWRLRGLE
;
A
#
# COMPACT_ATOMS: atom_id res chain seq x y z
N MET A 1 -9.62 33.62 13.51
CA MET A 1 -10.07 34.09 12.18
C MET A 1 -8.95 34.11 11.15
N ASP A 2 -7.72 34.52 11.47
CA ASP A 2 -6.61 34.55 10.51
C ASP A 2 -6.26 33.20 9.89
N VAL A 3 -6.21 32.14 10.69
CA VAL A 3 -5.90 30.79 10.20
C VAL A 3 -6.97 30.29 9.22
N ALA A 4 -8.25 30.57 9.48
CA ALA A 4 -9.34 30.17 8.59
C ALA A 4 -9.29 30.94 7.25
N ARG A 5 -8.94 32.23 7.28
CA ARG A 5 -8.77 33.07 6.09
C ARG A 5 -7.56 32.65 5.24
N HIS A 6 -6.42 32.34 5.87
CA HIS A 6 -5.25 31.82 5.17
C HIS A 6 -5.51 30.44 4.55
N ARG A 7 -6.26 29.57 5.24
CA ARG A 7 -6.68 28.27 4.71
C ARG A 7 -7.62 28.42 3.51
N LEU A 8 -8.58 29.34 3.57
CA LEU A 8 -9.49 29.59 2.46
C LEU A 8 -8.76 30.16 1.22
N ALA A 9 -7.82 31.10 1.43
CA ALA A 9 -6.98 31.62 0.35
C ALA A 9 -6.14 30.52 -0.31
N ALA A 10 -5.49 29.66 0.48
CA ALA A 10 -4.73 28.51 -0.04
C ALA A 10 -5.61 27.51 -0.83
N LEU A 11 -6.86 27.30 -0.40
CA LEU A 11 -7.82 26.47 -1.14
C LEU A 11 -8.29 27.13 -2.44
N MET A 12 -8.44 28.45 -2.47
CA MET A 12 -8.76 29.20 -3.69
C MET A 12 -7.60 29.17 -4.70
N GLU A 13 -6.37 29.39 -4.23
CA GLU A 13 -5.15 29.27 -5.05
C GLU A 13 -4.96 27.84 -5.58
N LEU A 14 -5.30 26.82 -4.78
CA LEU A 14 -5.30 25.44 -5.23
C LEU A 14 -6.37 25.18 -6.30
N ASN A 15 -7.56 25.77 -6.17
CA ASN A 15 -8.61 25.65 -7.17
C ASN A 15 -8.18 26.28 -8.51
N GLU A 16 -7.58 27.46 -8.46
CA GLU A 16 -7.00 28.11 -9.65
C GLU A 16 -5.86 27.28 -10.26
N ALA A 17 -5.01 26.69 -9.41
CA ALA A 17 -3.95 25.78 -9.86
C ALA A 17 -4.51 24.53 -10.56
N LEU A 18 -5.64 23.99 -10.09
CA LEU A 18 -6.32 22.86 -10.73
C LEU A 18 -6.95 23.28 -12.07
N GLU A 19 -7.61 24.44 -12.13
CA GLU A 19 -8.22 24.99 -13.35
C GLU A 19 -7.18 25.28 -14.44
N THR A 20 -5.98 25.71 -14.04
CA THR A 20 -4.87 26.03 -14.95
C THR A 20 -3.95 24.83 -15.24
N ALA A 21 -4.26 23.65 -14.68
CA ALA A 21 -3.38 22.49 -14.71
C ALA A 21 -1.95 22.80 -14.25
N SER A 22 -1.78 23.72 -13.31
CA SER A 22 -0.48 24.06 -12.73
C SER A 22 0.13 22.84 -12.02
N PRO A 23 1.44 22.55 -12.19
CA PRO A 23 2.07 21.39 -11.55
C PRO A 23 2.03 21.45 -10.03
N PHE A 24 1.88 22.63 -9.42
CA PHE A 24 1.70 22.79 -7.98
C PHE A 24 0.38 22.19 -7.45
N ALA A 25 -0.62 21.97 -8.31
CA ALA A 25 -1.87 21.33 -7.93
C ALA A 25 -1.65 19.89 -7.41
N ILE A 26 -0.53 19.25 -7.76
CA ILE A 26 -0.14 17.93 -7.24
C ILE A 26 -0.05 17.90 -5.70
N LEU A 27 0.30 19.03 -5.06
CA LEU A 27 0.37 19.13 -3.60
C LEU A 27 -1.02 18.98 -2.98
N GLY A 28 -2.02 19.62 -3.57
CA GLY A 28 -3.42 19.50 -3.14
C GLY A 28 -3.96 18.10 -3.39
N ILE A 29 -3.72 17.53 -4.59
CA ILE A 29 -4.13 16.17 -4.92
C ILE A 29 -3.51 15.15 -3.96
N ALA A 30 -2.22 15.29 -3.64
CA ALA A 30 -1.53 14.44 -2.68
C ALA A 30 -2.08 14.60 -1.25
N ALA A 31 -2.41 15.82 -0.83
CA ALA A 31 -3.05 16.05 0.45
C ALA A 31 -4.43 15.38 0.53
N PHE A 32 -5.25 15.47 -0.52
CA PHE A 32 -6.54 14.79 -0.60
C PHE A 32 -6.41 13.26 -0.64
N ALA A 33 -5.46 12.71 -1.40
CA ALA A 33 -5.15 11.28 -1.38
C ALA A 33 -4.74 10.80 0.03
N VAL A 34 -4.02 11.63 0.79
CA VAL A 34 -3.71 11.35 2.19
C VAL A 34 -4.95 11.47 3.08
N PHE A 35 -5.89 12.38 2.82
CA PHE A 35 -7.15 12.45 3.57
C PHE A 35 -8.05 11.23 3.36
N GLU A 36 -8.08 10.64 2.16
CA GLU A 36 -8.80 9.38 1.91
C GLU A 36 -8.27 8.21 2.74
N VAL A 37 -7.01 8.26 3.19
CA VAL A 37 -6.48 7.28 4.16
C VAL A 37 -7.17 7.39 5.53
N PHE A 38 -7.66 8.57 5.90
CA PHE A 38 -8.30 8.81 7.20
C PHE A 38 -9.83 8.59 7.15
N ASP A 39 -10.47 8.88 6.02
CA ASP A 39 -11.95 8.92 5.93
C ASP A 39 -12.53 8.05 4.79
N GLY A 40 -11.67 7.48 3.94
CA GLY A 40 -12.07 6.67 2.79
C GLY A 40 -12.05 5.17 3.04
N ALA A 41 -12.68 4.43 2.12
CA ALA A 41 -12.64 2.97 2.11
C ALA A 41 -11.21 2.45 1.86
N PHE A 42 -10.80 1.38 2.57
CA PHE A 42 -9.41 0.95 2.55
C PHE A 42 -9.00 0.43 1.16
N GLY A 43 -7.94 1.02 0.60
CA GLY A 43 -7.43 0.70 -0.74
C GLY A 43 -8.20 1.36 -1.88
N GLN A 44 -9.19 2.22 -1.62
CA GLN A 44 -9.97 2.93 -2.65
C GLN A 44 -9.46 4.35 -2.90
N TRP A 45 -8.19 4.48 -3.30
CA TRP A 45 -7.51 5.77 -3.49
C TRP A 45 -7.45 6.25 -4.94
N GLN A 46 -8.10 5.53 -5.85
CA GLN A 46 -7.96 5.72 -7.31
C GLN A 46 -8.39 7.11 -7.79
N CYS A 47 -9.38 7.74 -7.14
CA CYS A 47 -9.95 9.00 -7.63
C CYS A 47 -8.88 10.10 -7.70
N HIS A 48 -8.13 10.30 -6.60
CA HIS A 48 -7.07 11.29 -6.57
C HIS A 48 -5.82 10.84 -7.32
N ILE A 49 -5.54 9.53 -7.38
CA ILE A 49 -4.39 9.00 -8.13
C ILE A 49 -4.57 9.23 -9.65
N TYR A 50 -5.76 9.03 -10.21
CA TYR A 50 -6.03 9.35 -11.62
C TYR A 50 -5.82 10.84 -11.91
N GLY A 51 -6.32 11.72 -11.05
CA GLY A 51 -6.10 13.17 -11.19
C GLY A 51 -4.61 13.54 -11.16
N ALA A 52 -3.84 12.95 -10.23
CA ALA A 52 -2.40 13.14 -10.16
C ALA A 52 -1.68 12.64 -11.42
N LYS A 53 -2.01 11.44 -11.91
CA LYS A 53 -1.43 10.89 -13.15
C LYS A 53 -1.70 11.82 -14.32
N SER A 54 -2.95 12.22 -14.54
CA SER A 54 -3.31 13.12 -15.64
C SER A 54 -2.55 14.45 -15.56
N LEU A 55 -2.40 15.02 -14.37
CA LEU A 55 -1.61 16.25 -14.18
C LEU A 55 -0.14 16.03 -14.52
N ILE A 56 0.46 14.90 -14.09
CA ILE A 56 1.85 14.56 -14.40
C ILE A 56 2.03 14.37 -15.92
N ASP A 57 1.15 13.61 -16.56
CA ASP A 57 1.18 13.35 -18.00
C ASP A 57 1.02 14.64 -18.85
N CYS A 58 0.35 15.66 -18.30
CA CYS A 58 0.25 16.97 -18.97
C CYS A 58 1.61 17.68 -19.06
N HIS A 59 2.52 17.45 -18.11
CA HIS A 59 3.81 18.14 -18.02
C HIS A 59 5.02 17.26 -18.37
N CYS A 60 4.87 15.94 -18.24
CA CYS A 60 5.97 14.99 -18.33
C CYS A 60 5.53 13.74 -19.10
N ARG A 61 6.41 13.23 -19.97
CA ARG A 61 6.21 12.01 -20.77
C ARG A 61 7.20 10.90 -20.42
N ASN A 62 8.20 11.22 -19.62
CA ASN A 62 9.29 10.32 -19.23
C ASN A 62 9.92 10.79 -17.91
N LEU A 63 10.79 9.96 -17.36
CA LEU A 63 11.48 10.22 -16.10
C LEU A 63 12.30 11.52 -16.13
N ALA A 64 13.04 11.78 -17.21
CA ALA A 64 13.91 12.95 -17.29
C ALA A 64 13.12 14.27 -17.21
N GLU A 65 11.97 14.33 -17.87
CA GLU A 65 11.06 15.48 -17.78
C GLU A 65 10.48 15.64 -16.37
N LEU A 66 10.18 14.54 -15.68
CA LEU A 66 9.69 14.56 -14.30
C LEU A 66 10.79 15.04 -13.32
N GLU A 67 12.03 14.58 -13.50
CA GLU A 67 13.18 15.03 -12.73
C GLU A 67 13.45 16.52 -12.95
N GLN A 68 13.37 17.00 -14.18
CA GLN A 68 13.50 18.43 -14.49
C GLN A 68 12.38 19.25 -13.84
N LEU A 69 11.12 18.78 -13.88
CA LEU A 69 10.00 19.46 -13.23
C LEU A 69 10.17 19.53 -11.70
N SER A 70 10.82 18.52 -11.10
CA SER A 70 11.06 18.46 -9.66
C SER A 70 12.02 19.53 -9.15
N GLU A 71 12.87 20.09 -10.03
CA GLU A 71 13.71 21.24 -9.69
C GLU A 71 12.86 22.49 -9.39
N SER A 72 11.67 22.60 -10.00
CA SER A 72 10.75 23.74 -9.81
C SER A 72 9.69 23.48 -8.75
N VAL A 73 9.35 22.20 -8.50
CA VAL A 73 8.33 21.80 -7.53
C VAL A 73 8.99 20.94 -6.45
N THR A 74 9.41 21.58 -5.36
CA THR A 74 10.04 20.88 -4.24
C THR A 74 9.14 19.79 -3.68
N GLY A 75 9.69 18.58 -3.51
CA GLY A 75 8.96 17.44 -2.96
C GLY A 75 8.15 16.64 -4.00
N LEU A 76 8.19 17.02 -5.28
CA LEU A 76 7.42 16.37 -6.33
C LEU A 76 7.72 14.87 -6.44
N THR A 77 8.99 14.49 -6.47
CA THR A 77 9.41 13.09 -6.65
C THR A 77 8.96 12.23 -5.47
N GLU A 78 9.04 12.75 -4.23
CA GLU A 78 8.54 12.07 -3.04
C GLU A 78 7.01 11.91 -3.05
N ILE A 79 6.29 12.93 -3.54
CA ILE A 79 4.84 12.87 -3.69
C ILE A 79 4.46 11.80 -4.71
N VAL A 80 5.07 11.83 -5.90
CA VAL A 80 4.80 10.85 -6.96
C VAL A 80 5.13 9.43 -6.49
N ALA A 81 6.27 9.24 -5.81
CA ALA A 81 6.64 7.95 -5.23
C ALA A 81 5.57 7.41 -4.26
N ARG A 82 5.01 8.26 -3.39
CA ARG A 82 3.92 7.88 -2.47
C ARG A 82 2.63 7.52 -3.21
N LEU A 83 2.28 8.28 -4.26
CA LEU A 83 1.10 7.99 -5.06
C LEU A 83 1.23 6.67 -5.83
N ILE A 84 2.41 6.36 -6.35
CA ILE A 84 2.71 5.07 -6.99
C ILE A 84 2.59 3.92 -5.97
N TRP A 85 3.07 4.14 -4.74
CA TRP A 85 2.89 3.16 -3.67
C TRP A 85 1.41 2.92 -3.36
N PHE A 86 0.59 3.97 -3.27
CA PHE A 86 -0.85 3.85 -3.07
C PHE A 86 -1.55 3.17 -4.26
N ASP A 87 -1.14 3.46 -5.49
CA ASP A 87 -1.66 2.81 -6.69
C ASP A 87 -1.45 1.28 -6.62
N THR A 88 -0.21 0.85 -6.38
CA THR A 88 0.13 -0.57 -6.25
C THR A 88 -0.59 -1.22 -5.08
N MET A 89 -0.45 -0.67 -3.87
CA MET A 89 -1.02 -1.27 -2.66
C MET A 89 -2.55 -1.29 -2.67
N GLY A 90 -3.18 -0.24 -3.20
CA GLY A 90 -4.63 -0.17 -3.36
C GLY A 90 -5.13 -1.24 -4.32
N THR A 91 -4.44 -1.45 -5.44
CA THR A 91 -4.76 -2.52 -6.40
C THR A 91 -4.67 -3.91 -5.76
N ILE A 92 -3.63 -4.17 -4.95
CA ILE A 92 -3.50 -5.40 -4.17
C ILE A 92 -4.65 -5.58 -3.17
N VAL A 93 -4.98 -4.54 -2.39
CA VAL A 93 -6.06 -4.58 -1.38
C VAL A 93 -7.44 -4.82 -2.01
N ARG A 94 -7.69 -4.24 -3.20
CA ARG A 94 -8.94 -4.47 -3.95
C ARG A 94 -8.97 -5.86 -4.61
N GLY A 95 -7.83 -6.53 -4.73
CA GLY A 95 -7.72 -7.78 -5.48
C GLY A 95 -8.01 -7.60 -6.97
N THR A 96 -7.81 -6.40 -7.52
CA THR A 96 -8.01 -6.11 -8.95
C THR A 96 -6.67 -6.15 -9.69
N THR A 97 -6.72 -6.07 -11.02
CA THR A 97 -5.54 -5.85 -11.87
C THR A 97 -5.65 -4.49 -12.57
N GLY A 98 -4.53 -4.00 -13.07
CA GLY A 98 -4.44 -2.72 -13.77
C GLY A 98 -3.97 -1.61 -12.84
N LEU A 99 -2.77 -1.11 -13.10
CA LEU A 99 -2.17 0.01 -12.39
C LEU A 99 -2.48 1.32 -13.10
N ILE A 100 -2.65 2.39 -12.33
CA ILE A 100 -2.91 3.73 -12.85
C ILE A 100 -1.62 4.31 -13.42
N PHE A 101 -0.52 4.25 -12.68
CA PHE A 101 0.76 4.74 -13.17
C PHE A 101 1.39 3.77 -14.17
N GLU A 102 2.15 4.30 -15.12
CA GLU A 102 2.90 3.52 -16.11
C GLU A 102 4.32 3.19 -15.61
N ASP A 103 5.02 2.28 -16.30
CA ASP A 103 6.33 1.81 -15.87
C ASP A 103 7.40 2.90 -15.81
N TRP A 104 7.32 3.89 -16.69
CA TRP A 104 8.24 5.02 -16.64
C TRP A 104 8.07 5.85 -15.36
N HIS A 105 6.85 5.97 -14.83
CA HIS A 105 6.60 6.69 -13.58
C HIS A 105 7.27 5.98 -12.39
N ARG A 106 7.26 4.64 -12.39
CA ARG A 106 7.87 3.81 -11.33
C ARG A 106 9.38 3.96 -11.22
N GLN A 107 10.04 4.43 -12.28
CA GLN A 107 11.49 4.64 -12.26
C GLN A 107 11.93 5.72 -11.26
N ILE A 108 11.00 6.55 -10.76
CA ILE A 108 11.30 7.52 -9.68
C ILE A 108 11.52 6.86 -8.32
N LEU A 109 11.07 5.62 -8.14
CA LEU A 109 11.24 4.88 -6.89
C LEU A 109 12.70 4.49 -6.72
N ASN A 110 13.26 4.84 -5.55
CA ASN A 110 14.66 4.60 -5.23
C ASN A 110 14.81 3.96 -3.84
N GLU A 111 16.03 3.55 -3.51
CA GLU A 111 16.35 2.88 -2.24
C GLU A 111 15.94 3.71 -1.01
N SER A 112 16.03 5.04 -1.09
CA SER A 112 15.63 5.91 0.02
C SER A 112 14.13 5.80 0.31
N PHE A 113 13.30 5.75 -0.74
CA PHE A 113 11.87 5.52 -0.60
C PHE A 113 11.57 4.14 0.04
N PHE A 114 12.19 3.08 -0.48
CA PHE A 114 12.01 1.71 0.04
C PHE A 114 12.45 1.57 1.51
N ARG A 115 13.50 2.29 1.90
CA ARG A 115 13.93 2.38 3.29
C ARG A 115 12.89 3.06 4.19
N ILE A 116 12.17 4.07 3.70
CA ILE A 116 11.12 4.77 4.45
C ILE A 116 9.90 3.86 4.65
N VAL A 117 9.43 3.20 3.59
CA VAL A 117 8.20 2.38 3.67
C VAL A 117 8.42 0.99 4.27
N GLY A 118 9.67 0.58 4.48
CA GLY A 118 9.97 -0.73 5.06
C GLY A 118 9.68 -1.89 4.11
N CYS A 119 9.77 -1.66 2.80
CA CYS A 119 9.53 -2.66 1.76
C CYS A 119 10.73 -2.70 0.81
N PRO A 120 11.44 -3.84 0.70
CA PRO A 120 12.52 -4.01 -0.27
C PRO A 120 12.05 -3.79 -1.72
N ALA A 121 12.92 -3.25 -2.57
CA ALA A 121 12.59 -2.98 -3.98
C ALA A 121 12.11 -4.23 -4.72
N ASP A 122 12.78 -5.35 -4.55
CA ASP A 122 12.43 -6.62 -5.18
C ASP A 122 11.10 -7.21 -4.67
N THR A 123 10.74 -6.91 -3.42
CA THR A 123 9.43 -7.26 -2.87
C THR A 123 8.34 -6.35 -3.46
N PHE A 124 8.62 -5.06 -3.65
CA PHE A 124 7.70 -4.14 -4.32
C PHE A 124 7.48 -4.51 -5.79
N ASP A 125 8.53 -4.90 -6.52
CA ASP A 125 8.43 -5.38 -7.90
C ASP A 125 7.51 -6.60 -8.00
N ALA A 126 7.56 -7.51 -7.01
CA ALA A 126 6.64 -8.64 -6.95
C ALA A 126 5.18 -8.20 -6.73
N PHE A 127 4.92 -7.19 -5.89
CA PHE A 127 3.58 -6.60 -5.79
C PHE A 127 3.14 -5.95 -7.11
N VAL A 128 4.03 -5.26 -7.82
CA VAL A 128 3.73 -4.67 -9.13
C VAL A 128 3.34 -5.75 -10.14
N SER A 129 4.08 -6.86 -10.18
CA SER A 129 3.78 -8.03 -11.02
C SER A 129 2.37 -8.59 -10.73
N VAL A 130 2.03 -8.78 -9.45
CA VAL A 130 0.67 -9.17 -9.03
C VAL A 130 -0.38 -8.16 -9.49
N ALA A 131 -0.14 -6.87 -9.26
CA ALA A 131 -1.09 -5.80 -9.61
C ALA A 131 -1.26 -5.59 -11.12
N LYS A 132 -0.25 -5.92 -11.93
CA LYS A 132 -0.36 -5.94 -13.40
C LYS A 132 -1.18 -7.13 -13.92
N GLY A 133 -1.34 -8.17 -13.11
CA GLY A 133 -1.97 -9.42 -13.54
C GLY A 133 -1.00 -10.42 -14.16
N ASP A 134 0.31 -10.22 -13.99
CA ASP A 134 1.34 -11.09 -14.57
C ASP A 134 1.27 -12.51 -13.98
N VAL A 135 0.77 -12.65 -12.74
CA VAL A 135 0.54 -13.94 -12.08
C VAL A 135 -0.39 -14.85 -12.87
N CYS A 136 -1.43 -14.30 -13.49
CA CYS A 136 -2.36 -15.10 -14.30
C CYS A 136 -1.73 -15.57 -15.61
N SER A 137 -0.70 -14.87 -16.11
CA SER A 137 0.00 -15.21 -17.34
C SER A 137 1.11 -16.25 -17.13
N ASP A 138 1.75 -16.24 -15.96
CA ASP A 138 2.74 -17.23 -15.54
C ASP A 138 2.61 -17.58 -14.04
N PRO A 139 1.62 -18.43 -13.68
CA PRO A 139 1.38 -18.79 -12.28
C PRO A 139 2.56 -19.51 -11.63
N LEU A 140 3.25 -20.36 -12.38
CA LEU A 140 4.38 -21.14 -11.88
C LEU A 140 5.59 -20.23 -11.60
N GLY A 141 5.92 -19.33 -12.54
CA GLY A 141 6.96 -18.32 -12.33
C GLY A 141 6.66 -17.40 -11.16
N ALA A 142 5.40 -16.97 -11.01
CA ALA A 142 4.96 -16.17 -9.87
C ALA A 142 5.12 -16.93 -8.53
N CYS A 143 4.80 -18.21 -8.49
CA CYS A 143 5.04 -19.07 -7.32
C CYS A 143 6.54 -19.19 -6.99
N PHE A 144 7.42 -19.35 -8.00
CA PHE A 144 8.87 -19.34 -7.77
C PHE A 144 9.37 -18.01 -7.22
N GLN A 145 8.86 -16.88 -7.73
CA GLN A 145 9.18 -15.55 -7.20
C GLN A 145 8.71 -15.40 -5.75
N ALA A 146 7.49 -15.82 -5.43
CA ALA A 146 6.95 -15.80 -4.07
C ALA A 146 7.77 -16.66 -3.09
N MET A 147 8.17 -17.88 -3.49
CA MET A 147 9.10 -18.71 -2.71
C MET A 147 10.45 -18.02 -2.51
N GLY A 148 10.96 -17.36 -3.56
CA GLY A 148 12.18 -16.55 -3.45
C GLY A 148 12.08 -15.44 -2.40
N GLN A 149 10.90 -14.82 -2.23
CA GLN A 149 10.67 -13.84 -1.16
C GLN A 149 10.68 -14.48 0.23
N LEU A 150 10.10 -15.68 0.40
CA LEU A 150 10.17 -16.41 1.67
C LEU A 150 11.61 -16.80 2.04
N LEU A 151 12.41 -17.25 1.07
CA LEU A 151 13.81 -17.64 1.29
C LEU A 151 14.71 -16.47 1.72
N LYS A 152 14.30 -15.23 1.44
CA LYS A 152 15.00 -14.01 1.88
C LYS A 152 14.65 -13.59 3.30
N MET A 153 13.69 -14.26 3.95
CA MET A 153 13.34 -13.97 5.34
C MET A 153 14.45 -14.49 6.26
N GLY A 154 15.10 -13.56 6.95
CA GLY A 154 16.07 -13.85 8.01
C GLY A 154 15.55 -13.46 9.40
N PRO A 155 16.33 -13.74 10.46
CA PRO A 155 16.06 -13.18 11.77
C PRO A 155 16.00 -11.65 11.68
N ALA A 156 14.94 -11.04 12.22
CA ALA A 156 14.72 -9.61 12.15
C ALA A 156 15.16 -8.94 13.46
N SER A 157 16.26 -8.18 13.40
CA SER A 157 16.87 -7.47 14.51
C SER A 157 16.33 -6.04 14.66
N SER A 158 15.89 -5.44 13.55
CA SER A 158 15.34 -4.08 13.49
C SER A 158 13.86 -4.06 13.08
N ASP A 159 13.16 -2.96 13.38
CA ASP A 159 11.78 -2.78 12.93
C ASP A 159 11.66 -2.72 11.41
N TRP A 160 12.68 -2.19 10.72
CA TRP A 160 12.72 -2.19 9.27
C TRP A 160 12.76 -3.62 8.72
N GLU A 161 13.62 -4.49 9.25
CA GLU A 161 13.70 -5.90 8.83
C GLU A 161 12.40 -6.65 9.13
N ARG A 162 11.73 -6.33 10.25
CA ARG A 162 10.42 -6.89 10.57
C ARG A 162 9.36 -6.46 9.56
N CYS A 163 9.32 -5.17 9.20
CA CYS A 163 8.42 -4.64 8.18
C CYS A 163 8.71 -5.27 6.79
N ALA A 164 9.99 -5.39 6.43
CA ALA A 164 10.42 -6.01 5.18
C ALA A 164 9.98 -7.47 5.08
N ASN A 165 10.19 -8.26 6.15
CA ASN A 165 9.73 -9.64 6.21
C ASN A 165 8.20 -9.75 6.15
N MET A 166 7.47 -8.80 6.74
CA MET A 166 6.02 -8.76 6.66
C MET A 166 5.54 -8.53 5.23
N ASN A 167 6.16 -7.60 4.51
CA ASN A 167 5.89 -7.35 3.08
C ASN A 167 6.20 -8.59 2.24
N ARG A 168 7.28 -9.33 2.53
CA ARG A 168 7.60 -10.59 1.83
C ARG A 168 6.50 -11.64 2.00
N CYS A 169 6.01 -11.85 3.23
CA CYS A 169 4.86 -12.74 3.46
C CYS A 169 3.59 -12.24 2.77
N ALA A 170 3.36 -10.93 2.77
CA ALA A 170 2.20 -10.32 2.14
C ALA A 170 2.17 -10.49 0.62
N VAL A 171 3.33 -10.39 -0.06
CA VAL A 171 3.45 -10.74 -1.49
C VAL A 171 3.02 -12.19 -1.73
N VAL A 172 3.44 -13.13 -0.88
CA VAL A 172 3.07 -14.55 -1.03
C VAL A 172 1.55 -14.71 -0.94
N LEU A 173 0.91 -14.06 0.03
CA LEU A 173 -0.55 -14.06 0.14
C LEU A 173 -1.21 -13.45 -1.11
N ALA A 174 -0.66 -12.37 -1.64
CA ALA A 174 -1.19 -11.71 -2.84
C ALA A 174 -1.04 -12.58 -4.11
N VAL A 175 0.08 -13.29 -4.27
CA VAL A 175 0.31 -14.23 -5.38
C VAL A 175 -0.65 -15.42 -5.27
N LEU A 176 -0.72 -16.07 -4.11
CA LEU A 176 -1.57 -17.26 -3.91
C LEU A 176 -3.05 -16.93 -4.12
N ALA A 177 -3.50 -15.76 -3.68
CA ALA A 177 -4.86 -15.30 -3.94
C ALA A 177 -5.21 -15.15 -5.44
N LYS A 178 -4.21 -15.00 -6.32
CA LYS A 178 -4.39 -14.93 -7.77
C LYS A 178 -4.26 -16.28 -8.48
N VAL A 179 -3.55 -17.23 -7.87
CA VAL A 179 -3.42 -18.60 -8.39
C VAL A 179 -4.67 -19.42 -8.03
N ASP A 180 -5.25 -19.20 -6.86
CA ASP A 180 -6.40 -19.96 -6.34
C ASP A 180 -7.76 -19.55 -6.94
N ASP A 181 -7.84 -18.49 -7.75
CA ASP A 181 -9.11 -18.01 -8.35
C ASP A 181 -9.77 -19.05 -9.29
N GLU A 182 -9.06 -20.14 -9.65
CA GLU A 182 -9.56 -21.26 -10.46
C GLU A 182 -9.95 -22.52 -9.66
N ALA A 183 -9.70 -22.57 -8.33
CA ALA A 183 -9.98 -23.76 -7.51
C ALA A 183 -10.89 -23.43 -6.31
N PRO A 184 -11.85 -24.33 -5.94
CA PRO A 184 -12.69 -24.11 -4.76
C PRO A 184 -11.81 -24.02 -3.50
N ILE A 185 -12.26 -23.19 -2.55
CA ILE A 185 -11.66 -22.89 -1.23
C ILE A 185 -11.52 -24.17 -0.39
N SER A 186 -10.68 -25.11 -0.82
CA SER A 186 -10.46 -26.38 -0.15
C SER A 186 -9.30 -26.19 0.82
N SER A 187 -9.60 -26.32 2.12
CA SER A 187 -8.63 -26.49 3.21
C SER A 187 -7.32 -25.71 3.06
N ARG A 188 -7.34 -24.44 3.51
CA ARG A 188 -6.20 -23.58 3.90
C ARG A 188 -4.84 -24.19 3.54
N ASP A 189 -4.29 -23.79 2.40
CA ASP A 189 -2.93 -24.11 2.01
C ASP A 189 -1.99 -23.84 3.22
N PRO A 190 -1.21 -24.85 3.68
CA PRO A 190 -0.27 -24.67 4.80
C PRO A 190 0.67 -23.46 4.60
N THR A 191 0.92 -23.07 3.36
CA THR A 191 1.69 -21.88 2.99
C THR A 191 0.96 -20.59 3.38
N VAL A 192 -0.35 -20.48 3.10
CA VAL A 192 -1.18 -19.33 3.51
C VAL A 192 -1.21 -19.22 5.03
N LEU A 193 -1.43 -20.34 5.73
CA LEU A 193 -1.41 -20.35 7.20
C LEU A 193 -0.05 -19.88 7.75
N SER A 194 1.05 -20.45 7.24
CA SER A 194 2.41 -20.10 7.67
C SER A 194 2.76 -18.62 7.41
N ALA A 195 2.30 -18.06 6.28
CA ALA A 195 2.47 -16.64 5.97
C ALA A 195 1.67 -15.75 6.94
N VAL A 196 0.40 -16.10 7.23
CA VAL A 196 -0.44 -15.38 8.20
C VAL A 196 0.16 -15.44 9.61
N ASP A 197 0.61 -16.62 10.06
CA ASP A 197 1.27 -16.81 11.36
C ASP A 197 2.52 -15.93 11.48
N SER A 198 3.31 -15.88 10.41
CA SER A 198 4.54 -15.09 10.35
C SER A 198 4.24 -13.59 10.40
N ILE A 199 3.24 -13.11 9.66
CA ILE A 199 2.79 -11.71 9.75
C ILE A 199 2.29 -11.38 11.15
N CYS A 200 1.43 -12.21 11.75
CA CYS A 200 0.89 -11.98 13.10
C CYS A 200 2.00 -11.92 14.17
N ARG A 201 3.02 -12.79 14.05
CA ARG A 201 4.21 -12.76 14.92
C ARG A 201 4.98 -11.46 14.78
N LEU A 202 5.18 -10.98 13.55
CA LEU A 202 5.90 -9.74 13.26
C LEU A 202 5.12 -8.50 13.73
N ILE A 203 3.80 -8.46 13.53
CA ILE A 203 2.91 -7.39 14.06
C ILE A 203 3.07 -7.27 15.57
N SER A 204 3.05 -8.41 16.27
CA SER A 204 3.15 -8.43 17.74
C SER A 204 4.51 -7.98 18.27
N ALA A 205 5.55 -8.03 17.43
CA ALA A 205 6.92 -7.66 17.79
C ALA A 205 7.27 -6.19 17.51
N ILE A 206 6.51 -5.49 16.66
CA ILE A 206 6.76 -4.08 16.31
C ILE A 206 5.94 -3.18 17.26
N PRO A 207 6.57 -2.24 17.97
CA PRO A 207 5.84 -1.31 18.81
C PRO A 207 5.04 -0.30 17.96
N PRO A 208 3.86 0.16 18.43
CA PRO A 208 3.09 1.20 17.74
C PRO A 208 3.83 2.52 17.53
N SER A 209 4.88 2.79 18.32
CA SER A 209 5.76 3.96 18.16
C SER A 209 6.74 3.85 16.99
N SER A 210 6.83 2.67 16.35
CA SER A 210 7.71 2.46 15.22
C SER A 210 7.28 3.30 14.01
N PRO A 211 8.20 3.98 13.30
CA PRO A 211 7.84 4.75 12.10
C PRO A 211 7.25 3.88 10.99
N PHE A 212 7.54 2.57 11.01
CA PHE A 212 7.04 1.61 10.03
C PHE A 212 5.59 1.18 10.28
N PHE A 213 5.04 1.45 11.47
CA PHE A 213 3.75 0.89 11.88
C PHE A 213 2.61 1.24 10.90
N ILE A 214 2.63 2.47 10.39
CA ILE A 214 1.66 2.97 9.39
C ILE A 214 1.80 2.33 8.01
N HIS A 215 2.97 1.78 7.68
CA HIS A 215 3.28 1.16 6.40
C HIS A 215 2.93 -0.34 6.36
N MET A 216 2.57 -0.92 7.51
CA MET A 216 2.18 -2.34 7.63
C MET A 216 0.72 -2.61 7.24
N ALA A 217 -0.05 -1.58 6.87
CA ALA A 217 -1.50 -1.70 6.68
C ALA A 217 -1.89 -2.75 5.62
N THR A 218 -1.20 -2.79 4.48
CA THR A 218 -1.47 -3.79 3.43
C THR A 218 -1.12 -5.21 3.88
N PRO A 219 0.08 -5.50 4.41
CA PRO A 219 0.37 -6.81 4.99
C PRO A 219 -0.62 -7.26 6.07
N VAL A 220 -0.99 -6.36 6.99
CA VAL A 220 -1.94 -6.66 8.07
C VAL A 220 -3.32 -6.97 7.50
N TYR A 221 -3.78 -6.20 6.52
CA TYR A 221 -5.05 -6.45 5.84
C TYR A 221 -5.06 -7.82 5.17
N LEU A 222 -4.01 -8.17 4.42
CA LEU A 222 -3.90 -9.48 3.76
C LEU A 222 -3.88 -10.63 4.76
N ALA A 223 -3.20 -10.47 5.90
CA ALA A 223 -3.25 -11.45 6.98
C ALA A 223 -4.65 -11.54 7.62
N GLY A 224 -5.33 -10.41 7.77
CA GLY A 224 -6.68 -10.31 8.31
C GLY A 224 -7.71 -11.04 7.46
N ILE A 225 -7.80 -10.75 6.16
CA ILE A 225 -8.75 -11.45 5.27
C ILE A 225 -8.43 -12.94 5.13
N ASN A 226 -7.18 -13.34 5.36
CA ASN A 226 -6.75 -14.74 5.36
C ASN A 226 -6.72 -15.37 6.76
N ALA A 227 -7.22 -14.68 7.80
CA ALA A 227 -7.17 -15.19 9.16
C ALA A 227 -7.91 -16.53 9.30
N THR A 228 -7.37 -17.35 10.20
CA THR A 228 -7.74 -18.76 10.35
C THR A 228 -8.06 -19.14 11.79
N THR A 229 -7.64 -18.32 12.74
CA THR A 229 -7.81 -18.53 14.19
C THR A 229 -8.28 -17.23 14.83
N THR A 230 -8.95 -17.32 15.98
CA THR A 230 -9.33 -16.15 16.78
C THR A 230 -8.11 -15.34 17.22
N GLN A 231 -6.97 -16.00 17.47
CA GLN A 231 -5.71 -15.33 17.80
C GLN A 231 -5.22 -14.42 16.66
N HIS A 232 -5.34 -14.85 15.40
CA HIS A 232 -5.00 -13.98 14.25
C HIS A 232 -5.89 -12.75 14.23
N CYS A 233 -7.20 -12.95 14.45
CA CYS A 233 -8.18 -11.88 14.48
C CYS A 233 -7.86 -10.85 15.58
N GLU A 234 -7.52 -11.29 16.79
CA GLU A 234 -7.14 -10.42 17.90
C GLU A 234 -5.87 -9.60 17.62
N ILE A 235 -4.85 -10.22 17.03
CA ILE A 235 -3.60 -9.53 16.67
C ILE A 235 -3.86 -8.47 15.60
N VAL A 236 -4.60 -8.82 14.55
CA VAL A 236 -4.97 -7.89 13.47
C VAL A 236 -5.84 -6.76 14.01
N ARG A 237 -6.83 -7.06 14.86
CA ARG A 237 -7.66 -6.03 15.52
C ARG A 237 -6.82 -5.07 16.34
N ARG A 238 -5.86 -5.56 17.13
CA ARG A 238 -4.95 -4.72 17.92
C ARG A 238 -4.13 -3.78 17.04
N TYR A 239 -3.66 -4.25 15.88
CA TYR A 239 -2.97 -3.40 14.92
C TYR A 239 -3.85 -2.23 14.48
N TRP A 240 -5.05 -2.50 13.99
CA TRP A 240 -5.94 -1.46 13.46
C TRP A 240 -6.33 -0.44 14.52
N LEU A 241 -6.63 -0.89 15.74
CA LEU A 241 -6.91 0.00 16.87
C LEU A 241 -5.69 0.85 17.27
N GLY A 242 -4.47 0.34 17.07
CA GLY A 242 -3.22 1.05 17.31
C GLY A 242 -2.77 1.93 16.14
N CYS A 243 -3.33 1.75 14.94
CA CYS A 243 -2.91 2.46 13.73
C CYS A 243 -3.56 3.84 13.67
N ASN A 244 -2.99 4.79 14.41
CA ASN A 244 -3.44 6.18 14.43
C ASN A 244 -2.30 7.15 14.12
N SER A 245 -2.64 8.36 13.68
CA SER A 245 -1.72 9.49 13.55
C SER A 245 -2.26 10.65 14.37
N ALA A 246 -1.49 11.11 15.36
CA ALA A 246 -1.89 12.17 16.28
C ALA A 246 -3.27 11.95 16.95
N GLY A 247 -3.59 10.69 17.27
CA GLY A 247 -4.88 10.31 17.89
C GLY A 247 -6.05 10.13 16.92
N VAL A 248 -5.83 10.32 15.61
CA VAL A 248 -6.84 10.06 14.56
C VAL A 248 -6.62 8.66 13.98
N PRO A 249 -7.61 7.74 14.05
CA PRO A 249 -7.51 6.42 13.41
C PRO A 249 -7.21 6.53 11.92
N ARG A 250 -6.34 5.65 11.40
CA ARG A 250 -6.10 5.50 9.96
C ARG A 250 -6.80 4.25 9.45
N TYR A 251 -7.33 4.32 8.24
CA TYR A 251 -7.98 3.19 7.56
C TYR A 251 -9.11 2.55 8.38
N PRO A 252 -10.14 3.31 8.81
CA PRO A 252 -11.20 2.79 9.67
C PRO A 252 -11.93 1.58 9.06
N ASP A 253 -12.04 1.54 7.74
CA ASP A 253 -12.66 0.46 6.97
C ASP A 253 -11.80 -0.82 6.88
N GLY A 254 -10.48 -0.73 7.11
CA GLY A 254 -9.56 -1.87 7.01
C GLY A 254 -9.92 -2.99 7.99
N LEU A 255 -10.24 -2.64 9.24
CA LEU A 255 -10.70 -3.59 10.25
C LEU A 255 -12.08 -4.16 9.91
N LEU A 256 -13.03 -3.31 9.50
CA LEU A 256 -14.40 -3.72 9.21
C LEU A 256 -14.44 -4.82 8.14
N ARG A 257 -13.66 -4.66 7.07
CA ARG A 257 -13.54 -5.66 6.00
C ARG A 257 -12.92 -6.98 6.47
N CYS A 258 -11.96 -6.93 7.39
CA CYS A 258 -11.42 -8.14 8.02
C CYS A 258 -12.49 -8.85 8.87
N GLU A 259 -13.21 -8.11 9.72
CA GLU A 259 -14.26 -8.65 10.60
C GLU A 259 -15.41 -9.28 9.83
N GLU A 260 -15.80 -8.69 8.69
CA GLU A 260 -16.79 -9.30 7.79
C GLU A 260 -16.33 -10.68 7.29
N GLN A 261 -15.07 -10.81 6.89
CA GLN A 261 -14.51 -12.11 6.49
C GLN A 261 -14.40 -13.11 7.65
N TRP A 262 -14.11 -12.64 8.86
CA TRP A 262 -14.06 -13.49 10.05
C TRP A 262 -15.43 -14.05 10.42
N ARG A 263 -16.49 -13.23 10.30
CA ARG A 263 -17.89 -13.67 10.48
C ARG A 263 -18.28 -14.77 9.50
N LEU A 264 -17.96 -14.59 8.23
CA LEU A 264 -18.22 -15.62 7.20
C LEU A 264 -17.50 -16.95 7.50
N ARG A 265 -16.38 -16.90 8.24
CA ARG A 265 -15.57 -18.06 8.62
C ARG A 265 -15.89 -18.60 10.02
N GLY A 266 -16.81 -17.99 10.77
CA GLY A 266 -17.15 -18.37 12.14
C GLY A 266 -16.01 -18.18 13.15
N LEU A 267 -15.18 -17.14 12.95
CA LEU A 267 -14.03 -16.82 13.82
C LEU A 267 -14.33 -15.72 14.85
N GLU A 268 -15.57 -15.21 14.86
CA GLU A 268 -16.06 -14.16 15.76
C GLU A 268 -17.03 -14.71 16.83
#